data_AF-A0A7V2TNJ4-F1
#
_entry.id   AF-A0A7V2TNJ4-F1
#
_cell.length_a   1.000
_cell.length_b   1.000
_cell.length_c   1.000
_cell.angle_alpha   90.00
_cell.angle_beta   90.00
_cell.angle_gamma   90.00
#
_symmetry.space_group_name_H-M   'P 1'
#
loop_
_entity.id
_entity.type
_entity.pdbx_description
1 polymer ?
#
loop_
_entity_poly.entity_id
_entity_poly.type
_entity_poly.pdbx_seq_one_letter_code
_entity_poly.pdbx_strand_id
1 'polypeptide(L)'
;MILFGRKRIDASLSFLLLFAVPTISVVVPVIQGKLPARIPGLVMEAPWQEALSPDASNSGGVNETTLSYFPSLALLGQSTRNMEFPLWNPYEALGVPLLGAWKSRALAPFSIPFYVIGPRKALAVSIFLKLLLAGICAWWVARRFGFRPPIAFMAGALYQVCAPVFAYRLDPVSDGFVWFPLLAWNANQLLTAHPRSWRATALTFTLIGLGGSPELLVASLICFSAMLVAYRLRVRGLDHFTTASAGFLLAVVFAGGMLAVQVLPYIEYLRESVYTPATLTDWSPGRLAILLFPVFNRGQDQGMAPAFAHIGIPAGVLCCLWIALHKFANRQRRRRMDAFGGVTLLFYLIAAGYSAMPVNTQGFPLPSAQHWLLPLPLWLVFMAATVCEEWLELDAGTSRLALKRFLLILAVFLLLVVSTGVYVSVVCGESRSPLWWAGVIAGGTAMAALILLTLVWPRPRLIGYGTALIGFLWSAWTFQPFTQSTPLSEVFPETLFTRATREAGGRVAGTENLNRWPLSVHGIAQVYNPGGVTLKRYAVFKERLRQYPLLAR
;
A
#
# COMPACT_ATOMS: atom_id res chain seq x y z
N MET A 1 0.11 18.11 38.49
CA MET A 1 -0.71 18.79 37.46
C MET A 1 0.08 19.14 36.18
N ILE A 2 1.29 19.72 36.29
CA ILE A 2 2.14 20.13 35.15
C ILE A 2 2.58 18.95 34.23
N LEU A 3 2.90 17.78 34.80
CA LEU A 3 3.28 16.57 34.04
C LEU A 3 2.12 15.99 33.20
N PHE A 4 0.87 16.14 33.66
CA PHE A 4 -0.31 15.71 32.91
C PHE A 4 -0.62 16.66 31.74
N GLY A 5 -0.43 17.97 31.93
CA GLY A 5 -0.54 18.96 30.85
C GLY A 5 0.47 18.72 29.73
N ARG A 6 1.74 18.48 30.07
CA ARG A 6 2.82 18.26 29.09
C ARG A 6 2.58 17.00 28.23
N LYS A 7 2.11 15.90 28.83
CA LYS A 7 1.76 14.67 28.08
C LYS A 7 0.58 14.88 27.12
N ARG A 8 -0.41 15.71 27.48
CA ARG A 8 -1.53 16.07 26.59
C ARG A 8 -1.06 16.94 25.43
N ILE A 9 -0.24 17.96 25.69
CA ILE A 9 0.32 18.84 24.65
C ILE A 9 1.14 18.03 23.64
N ASP A 10 2.01 17.13 24.12
CA ASP A 10 2.80 16.28 23.23
C ASP A 10 1.93 15.35 22.37
N ALA A 11 0.82 14.85 22.92
CA ALA A 11 -0.13 14.03 22.16
C ALA A 11 -0.90 14.84 21.11
N SER A 12 -1.35 16.05 21.45
CA SER A 12 -2.00 16.96 20.50
C SER A 12 -1.06 17.40 19.38
N LEU A 13 0.18 17.76 19.72
CA LEU A 13 1.22 18.09 18.73
C LEU A 13 1.52 16.90 17.83
N SER A 14 1.70 15.70 18.41
CA SER A 14 1.90 14.46 17.67
C SER A 14 0.77 14.21 16.67
N PHE A 15 -0.48 14.42 17.09
CA PHE A 15 -1.64 14.25 16.23
C PHE A 15 -1.66 15.28 15.09
N LEU A 16 -1.41 16.55 15.39
CA LEU A 16 -1.36 17.62 14.37
C LEU A 16 -0.25 17.40 13.35
N LEU A 17 0.92 16.91 13.77
CA LEU A 17 2.03 16.63 12.87
C LEU A 17 1.72 15.52 11.84
N LEU A 18 0.75 14.63 12.10
CA LEU A 18 0.33 13.61 11.12
C LEU A 18 -0.32 14.22 9.87
N PHE A 19 -0.72 15.49 9.91
CA PHE A 19 -1.24 16.21 8.74
C PHE A 19 -0.13 16.72 7.82
N ALA A 20 1.13 16.78 8.28
CA ALA A 20 2.24 17.32 7.49
C ALA A 20 2.48 16.50 6.22
N VAL A 21 2.57 15.17 6.33
CA VAL A 21 2.83 14.28 5.18
C VAL A 21 1.72 14.35 4.12
N PRO A 22 0.42 14.19 4.46
CA PRO A 22 -0.66 14.39 3.50
C PRO A 22 -0.67 15.79 2.88
N THR A 23 -0.42 16.84 3.68
CA THR A 23 -0.42 18.22 3.17
C THR A 23 0.69 18.44 2.15
N ILE A 24 1.93 18.05 2.47
CA ILE A 24 3.06 18.17 1.54
C ILE A 24 2.85 17.32 0.28
N SER A 25 2.35 16.09 0.45
CA SER A 25 2.27 15.13 -0.67
C SER A 25 1.05 15.33 -1.58
N VAL A 26 0.02 16.05 -1.11
CA VAL A 26 -1.24 16.22 -1.83
C VAL A 26 -1.54 17.68 -2.12
N VAL A 27 -1.51 18.55 -1.10
CA VAL A 27 -1.93 19.95 -1.25
C VAL A 27 -0.94 20.73 -2.11
N VAL A 28 0.37 20.51 -1.95
CA VAL A 28 1.40 21.19 -2.75
C VAL A 28 1.23 20.90 -4.26
N PRO A 29 1.12 19.64 -4.72
CA PRO A 29 0.81 19.36 -6.13
C PRO A 29 -0.50 19.99 -6.62
N VAL A 30 -1.55 19.97 -5.80
CA VAL A 30 -2.87 20.53 -6.18
C VAL A 30 -2.77 22.04 -6.39
N ILE A 31 -2.05 22.78 -5.54
CA ILE A 31 -1.80 24.22 -5.72
C ILE A 31 -0.99 24.48 -6.99
N GLN A 32 -0.07 23.58 -7.35
CA GLN A 32 0.71 23.65 -8.59
C GLN A 32 -0.07 23.26 -9.86
N GLY A 33 -1.38 23.01 -9.77
CA GLY A 33 -2.18 22.57 -10.92
C GLY A 33 -1.84 21.14 -11.38
N LYS A 34 -1.37 20.29 -10.46
CA LYS A 34 -1.03 18.89 -10.71
C LYS A 34 -1.92 17.96 -9.91
N LEU A 35 -2.19 16.79 -10.45
CA LEU A 35 -2.83 15.70 -9.75
C LEU A 35 -1.81 15.02 -8.81
N PRO A 36 -2.11 14.80 -7.52
CA PRO A 36 -1.17 14.24 -6.54
C PRO A 36 -0.98 12.72 -6.67
N ALA A 37 -1.03 12.23 -7.91
CA ALA A 37 -0.84 10.84 -8.27
C ALA A 37 -0.27 10.73 -9.69
N ARG A 38 0.43 9.63 -9.94
CA ARG A 38 1.00 9.32 -11.24
C ARG A 38 -0.03 8.60 -12.11
N ILE A 39 -0.37 9.20 -13.25
CA ILE A 39 -1.10 8.57 -14.35
C ILE A 39 -0.13 8.44 -15.52
N PRO A 40 0.49 7.26 -15.73
CA PRO A 40 1.53 7.10 -16.73
C PRO A 40 0.99 7.00 -18.16
N GLY A 41 1.78 7.53 -19.11
CA GLY A 41 1.82 7.07 -20.49
C GLY A 41 0.64 7.43 -21.39
N LEU A 42 -0.44 8.02 -20.86
CA LEU A 42 -1.66 8.26 -21.64
C LEU A 42 -1.41 9.17 -22.84
N VAL A 43 -0.73 10.31 -22.63
CA VAL A 43 -0.45 11.32 -23.67
C VAL A 43 0.55 10.79 -24.73
N MET A 44 1.26 9.71 -24.44
CA MET A 44 2.16 9.06 -25.41
C MET A 44 1.40 8.11 -26.34
N GLU A 45 0.17 7.75 -26.02
CA GLU A 45 -0.70 6.91 -26.85
C GLU A 45 -1.64 7.78 -27.68
N ALA A 46 -1.89 7.39 -28.93
CA ALA A 46 -3.02 7.94 -29.67
C ALA A 46 -4.34 7.61 -28.91
N PRO A 47 -5.37 8.47 -28.93
CA PRO A 47 -5.45 9.78 -29.57
C PRO A 47 -4.93 10.94 -28.70
N TRP A 48 -4.38 10.68 -27.50
CA TRP A 48 -4.00 11.75 -26.56
C TRP A 48 -2.68 12.44 -26.90
N GLN A 49 -1.93 11.97 -27.90
CA GLN A 49 -0.74 12.63 -28.46
C GLN A 49 -0.98 14.08 -28.90
N GLU A 50 -2.22 14.45 -29.26
CA GLU A 50 -2.57 15.85 -29.56
C GLU A 50 -2.32 16.80 -28.37
N ALA A 51 -2.38 16.28 -27.14
CA ALA A 51 -2.17 17.04 -25.92
C ALA A 51 -0.73 16.94 -25.39
N LEU A 52 0.19 16.41 -26.19
CA LEU A 52 1.60 16.29 -25.83
C LEU A 52 2.22 17.69 -25.71
N SER A 53 2.48 18.12 -24.49
CA SER A 53 3.26 19.34 -24.23
C SER A 53 4.76 19.07 -24.42
N PRO A 54 5.57 20.08 -24.80
CA PRO A 54 7.04 19.95 -24.84
C PRO A 54 7.65 19.54 -23.49
N ASP A 55 7.00 19.92 -22.39
CA ASP A 55 7.36 19.56 -21.01
C ASP A 55 6.78 18.20 -20.57
N ALA A 56 6.08 17.49 -21.46
CA ALA A 56 5.44 16.23 -21.12
C ALA A 56 6.50 15.23 -20.66
N SER A 57 6.31 14.69 -19.46
CA SER A 57 7.24 13.69 -18.97
C SER A 57 7.18 12.45 -19.86
N ASN A 58 8.35 11.96 -20.31
CA ASN A 58 8.53 10.62 -20.91
C ASN A 58 8.18 9.56 -19.84
N SER A 59 6.89 9.46 -19.54
CA SER A 59 6.34 8.56 -18.56
C SER A 59 6.16 7.22 -19.25
N GLY A 60 6.70 6.16 -18.64
CA GLY A 60 6.63 4.80 -19.17
C GLY A 60 5.20 4.37 -19.55
N GLY A 61 5.09 3.27 -20.28
CA GLY A 61 3.85 2.80 -20.89
C GLY A 61 2.62 2.76 -19.97
N VAL A 62 1.44 2.78 -20.60
CA VAL A 62 0.15 2.77 -19.92
C VAL A 62 -0.02 1.51 -19.06
N ASN A 63 -0.61 1.67 -17.87
CA ASN A 63 -0.75 0.60 -16.88
C ASN A 63 -2.19 0.41 -16.35
N GLU A 64 -2.40 -0.58 -15.48
CA GLU A 64 -3.71 -0.86 -14.85
C GLU A 64 -4.32 0.38 -14.14
N THR A 65 -3.48 1.25 -13.58
CA THR A 65 -3.94 2.51 -12.99
C THR A 65 -4.60 3.43 -14.01
N THR A 66 -3.96 3.62 -15.18
CA THR A 66 -4.49 4.44 -16.28
C THR A 66 -5.63 3.73 -17.01
N LEU A 67 -5.55 2.42 -17.23
CA LEU A 67 -6.52 1.66 -18.01
C LEU A 67 -7.80 1.31 -17.24
N SER A 68 -7.73 1.11 -15.92
CA SER A 68 -8.83 0.52 -15.14
C SER A 68 -9.19 1.31 -13.90
N TYR A 69 -8.20 1.62 -13.04
CA TYR A 69 -8.50 2.17 -11.71
C TYR A 69 -9.03 3.60 -11.74
N PHE A 70 -8.37 4.49 -12.49
CA PHE A 70 -8.84 5.87 -12.62
C PHE A 70 -10.16 5.95 -13.39
N PRO A 71 -10.33 5.26 -14.54
CA PRO A 71 -11.61 5.21 -15.24
C PRO A 71 -12.78 4.73 -14.39
N SER A 72 -12.61 3.64 -13.63
CA SER A 72 -13.64 3.13 -12.73
C SER A 72 -14.08 4.18 -11.70
N LEU A 73 -13.13 4.90 -11.09
CA LEU A 73 -13.43 5.98 -10.14
C LEU A 73 -14.12 7.18 -10.79
N ALA A 74 -13.75 7.53 -12.03
CA ALA A 74 -14.40 8.60 -12.77
C ALA A 74 -15.88 8.28 -13.08
N LEU A 75 -16.16 7.01 -13.41
CA LEU A 75 -17.52 6.52 -13.66
C LEU A 75 -18.43 6.55 -12.43
N LEU A 76 -17.88 6.41 -11.22
CA LEU A 76 -18.67 6.56 -9.99
C LEU A 76 -19.34 7.94 -9.90
N GLY A 77 -18.58 8.99 -10.18
CA GLY A 77 -19.09 10.36 -10.18
C GLY A 77 -20.07 10.64 -11.33
N GLN A 78 -19.89 10.00 -12.49
CA GLN A 78 -20.84 10.10 -13.60
C GLN A 78 -22.17 9.42 -13.26
N SER A 79 -22.12 8.23 -12.63
CA SER A 79 -23.33 7.48 -12.23
C SER A 79 -24.21 8.32 -11.30
N THR A 80 -23.63 8.99 -10.30
CA THR A 80 -24.39 9.88 -9.41
C THR A 80 -24.97 11.10 -10.12
N ARG A 81 -24.25 11.70 -11.08
CA ARG A 81 -24.79 12.82 -11.88
C ARG A 81 -25.99 12.40 -12.72
N ASN A 82 -26.01 11.14 -13.16
CA ASN A 82 -27.11 10.56 -13.91
C ASN A 82 -28.23 10.01 -13.02
N MET A 83 -28.14 10.17 -11.69
CA MET A 83 -29.08 9.60 -10.70
C MET A 83 -29.17 8.07 -10.77
N GLU A 84 -28.09 7.42 -11.18
CA GLU A 84 -27.97 5.97 -11.31
C GLU A 84 -27.05 5.41 -10.22
N PHE A 85 -27.43 4.26 -9.67
CA PHE A 85 -26.53 3.52 -8.81
C PHE A 85 -25.41 2.88 -9.68
N PRO A 86 -24.13 2.88 -9.25
CA PRO A 86 -23.00 2.42 -10.06
C PRO A 86 -22.92 0.88 -10.19
N LEU A 87 -24.00 0.26 -10.67
CA LEU A 87 -24.09 -1.19 -10.90
C LEU A 87 -23.37 -1.59 -12.18
N TRP A 88 -23.43 -0.73 -13.21
CA TRP A 88 -23.09 -1.07 -14.58
C TRP A 88 -22.22 0.01 -15.24
N ASN A 89 -21.22 -0.42 -15.99
CA ASN A 89 -20.46 0.43 -16.89
C ASN A 89 -20.94 0.20 -18.33
N PRO A 90 -21.69 1.14 -18.95
CA PRO A 90 -22.20 0.97 -20.31
C PRO A 90 -21.13 1.21 -21.40
N TYR A 91 -20.00 1.80 -21.03
CA TYR A 91 -19.02 2.31 -21.99
C TYR A 91 -17.99 1.26 -22.43
N GLU A 92 -17.71 0.24 -21.63
CA GLU A 92 -16.66 -0.75 -21.94
C GLU A 92 -17.23 -2.12 -22.24
N ALA A 93 -16.61 -2.87 -23.17
CA ALA A 93 -16.96 -4.26 -23.48
C ALA A 93 -18.45 -4.54 -23.76
N LEU A 94 -19.18 -3.57 -24.34
CA LEU A 94 -20.63 -3.65 -24.54
C LEU A 94 -21.44 -3.74 -23.23
N GLY A 95 -20.88 -3.28 -22.13
CA GLY A 95 -21.45 -3.38 -20.80
C GLY A 95 -20.65 -4.33 -19.91
N VAL A 96 -20.18 -3.84 -18.76
CA VAL A 96 -19.55 -4.66 -17.72
C VAL A 96 -20.06 -4.26 -16.33
N PRO A 97 -20.17 -5.20 -15.38
CA PRO A 97 -20.66 -4.88 -14.04
C PRO A 97 -19.62 -4.07 -13.26
N LEU A 98 -19.96 -2.82 -12.93
CA LEU A 98 -19.09 -1.90 -12.21
C LEU A 98 -19.02 -2.27 -10.73
N LEU A 99 -20.16 -2.53 -10.08
CA LEU A 99 -20.19 -3.00 -8.69
C LEU A 99 -19.62 -4.42 -8.55
N GLY A 100 -19.91 -5.29 -9.52
CA GLY A 100 -19.41 -6.67 -9.56
C GLY A 100 -17.89 -6.73 -9.66
N ALA A 101 -17.25 -5.80 -10.38
CA ALA A 101 -15.81 -5.67 -10.40
C ALA A 101 -15.31 -5.10 -9.06
N TRP A 102 -14.90 -5.95 -8.11
CA TRP A 102 -14.49 -5.55 -6.76
C TRP A 102 -13.40 -4.46 -6.73
N LYS A 103 -12.47 -4.49 -7.70
CA LYS A 103 -11.43 -3.46 -7.88
C LYS A 103 -11.94 -2.08 -8.29
N SER A 104 -13.21 -1.94 -8.68
CA SER A 104 -13.83 -0.63 -8.99
C SER A 104 -13.95 0.26 -7.76
N ARG A 105 -13.95 -0.34 -6.56
CA ARG A 105 -14.07 0.33 -5.26
C ARG A 105 -15.35 1.13 -5.10
N ALA A 106 -16.43 0.74 -5.76
CA ALA A 106 -17.72 1.44 -5.66
C ALA A 106 -18.18 1.63 -4.20
N LEU A 107 -17.97 0.63 -3.34
CA LEU A 107 -18.39 0.69 -1.93
C LEU A 107 -17.25 1.09 -0.95
N ALA A 108 -16.07 1.47 -1.44
CA ALA A 108 -14.97 1.84 -0.56
C ALA A 108 -15.23 3.18 0.15
N PRO A 109 -14.90 3.32 1.45
CA PRO A 109 -15.03 4.59 2.17
C PRO A 109 -14.27 5.74 1.50
N PHE A 110 -13.13 5.44 0.88
CA PHE A 110 -12.30 6.41 0.18
C PHE A 110 -12.81 6.77 -1.22
N SER A 111 -13.83 6.08 -1.72
CA SER A 111 -14.52 6.42 -2.97
C SER A 111 -15.66 7.42 -2.75
N ILE A 112 -16.09 7.67 -1.52
CA ILE A 112 -17.17 8.63 -1.19
C ILE A 112 -16.98 10.00 -1.87
N PRO A 113 -15.77 10.61 -1.87
CA PRO A 113 -15.57 11.90 -2.54
C PRO A 113 -15.92 11.89 -4.04
N PHE A 114 -15.81 10.76 -4.73
CA PHE A 114 -16.10 10.67 -6.17
C PHE A 114 -17.59 10.82 -6.48
N TYR A 115 -18.46 10.49 -5.54
CA TYR A 115 -19.91 10.68 -5.69
C TYR A 115 -20.36 12.13 -5.50
N VAL A 116 -19.58 12.93 -4.78
CA VAL A 116 -19.98 14.30 -4.38
C VAL A 116 -19.29 15.38 -5.21
N ILE A 117 -18.01 15.18 -5.54
CA ILE A 117 -17.18 16.18 -6.23
C ILE A 117 -16.52 15.58 -7.47
N GLY A 118 -16.11 16.43 -8.42
CA GLY A 118 -15.50 15.98 -9.67
C GLY A 118 -14.23 15.12 -9.46
N PRO A 119 -13.94 14.17 -10.38
CA PRO A 119 -12.96 13.09 -10.18
C PRO A 119 -11.55 13.56 -9.82
N ARG A 120 -11.10 14.68 -10.39
CA ARG A 120 -9.79 15.28 -10.11
C ARG A 120 -9.66 15.74 -8.64
N LYS A 121 -10.67 16.44 -8.12
CA LYS A 121 -10.71 16.90 -6.72
C LYS A 121 -10.99 15.73 -5.77
N ALA A 122 -11.91 14.85 -6.14
CA ALA A 122 -12.23 13.63 -5.40
C ALA A 122 -10.98 12.78 -5.14
N LEU A 123 -10.13 12.62 -6.16
CA LEU A 123 -8.91 11.84 -6.02
C LEU A 123 -7.93 12.45 -5.03
N ALA A 124 -7.71 13.77 -5.08
CA ALA A 124 -6.86 14.46 -4.13
C ALA A 124 -7.36 14.28 -2.68
N VAL A 125 -8.67 14.44 -2.46
CA VAL A 125 -9.30 14.24 -1.15
C VAL A 125 -9.17 12.78 -0.70
N SER A 126 -9.42 11.83 -1.59
CA SER A 126 -9.30 10.39 -1.32
C SER A 126 -7.88 10.02 -0.86
N ILE A 127 -6.85 10.43 -1.60
CA ILE A 127 -5.44 10.20 -1.24
C ILE A 127 -5.10 10.85 0.09
N PHE A 128 -5.53 12.11 0.30
CA PHE A 128 -5.30 12.80 1.57
C PHE A 128 -5.87 12.03 2.76
N LEU A 129 -7.13 11.57 2.64
CA LEU A 129 -7.80 10.80 3.68
C LEU A 129 -7.12 9.45 3.94
N LYS A 130 -6.67 8.74 2.90
CA LYS A 130 -5.92 7.47 3.05
C LYS A 130 -4.63 7.67 3.82
N LEU A 131 -3.79 8.63 3.40
CA LEU A 131 -2.52 8.93 4.08
C LEU A 131 -2.77 9.35 5.53
N LEU A 132 -3.75 10.22 5.77
CA LEU A 132 -4.06 10.69 7.12
C LEU A 132 -4.55 9.54 8.02
N LEU A 133 -5.54 8.77 7.57
CA LEU A 133 -6.13 7.69 8.36
C LEU A 133 -5.16 6.53 8.60
N ALA A 134 -4.27 6.22 7.66
CA ALA A 134 -3.21 5.23 7.88
C ALA A 134 -2.32 5.65 9.06
N GLY A 135 -1.90 6.91 9.08
CA GLY A 135 -1.09 7.47 10.16
C GLY A 135 -1.83 7.50 11.49
N ILE A 136 -3.09 7.93 11.50
CA ILE A 136 -3.93 7.96 12.72
C ILE A 136 -4.13 6.56 13.28
N CYS A 137 -4.43 5.55 12.44
CA CYS A 137 -4.61 4.17 12.90
C CYS A 137 -3.33 3.62 13.54
N ALA A 138 -2.18 3.77 12.88
CA ALA A 138 -0.89 3.31 13.41
C ALA A 138 -0.48 4.07 14.68
N TRP A 139 -0.63 5.40 14.70
CA TRP A 139 -0.39 6.23 15.89
C TRP A 139 -1.29 5.81 17.07
N TRP A 140 -2.58 5.61 16.83
CA TRP A 140 -3.53 5.22 17.85
C TRP A 140 -3.18 3.86 18.45
N VAL A 141 -2.84 2.87 17.62
CA VAL A 141 -2.39 1.56 18.09
C VAL A 141 -1.08 1.66 18.87
N ALA A 142 -0.12 2.48 18.41
CA ALA A 142 1.11 2.71 19.14
C ALA A 142 0.85 3.32 20.54
N ARG A 143 -0.08 4.27 20.65
CA ARG A 143 -0.51 4.83 21.95
C ARG A 143 -1.15 3.77 22.84
N ARG A 144 -1.96 2.87 22.26
CA ARG A 144 -2.60 1.75 22.98
C ARG A 144 -1.59 0.70 23.45
N PHE A 145 -0.49 0.52 22.72
CA PHE A 145 0.64 -0.30 23.16
C PHE A 145 1.54 0.36 24.20
N GLY A 146 1.27 1.63 24.56
CA GLY A 146 1.94 2.32 25.66
C GLY A 146 3.19 3.10 25.27
N PHE A 147 3.46 3.31 23.98
CA PHE A 147 4.59 4.12 23.52
C PHE A 147 4.42 5.61 23.87
N ARG A 148 5.53 6.31 24.15
CA ARG A 148 5.52 7.77 24.40
C ARG A 148 4.98 8.52 23.16
N PRO A 149 4.32 9.69 23.32
CA PRO A 149 3.68 10.38 22.19
C PRO A 149 4.59 10.62 20.98
N PRO A 150 5.85 11.07 21.11
CA PRO A 150 6.74 11.25 19.95
C PRO A 150 7.08 9.96 19.21
N ILE A 151 7.19 8.83 19.92
CA ILE A 151 7.46 7.50 19.35
C ILE A 151 6.19 6.94 18.71
N ALA A 152 5.02 7.21 19.29
CA ALA A 152 3.75 6.90 18.65
C ALA A 152 3.53 7.74 17.38
N PHE A 153 3.91 9.02 17.38
CA PHE A 153 3.90 9.86 16.17
C PHE A 153 4.80 9.25 15.09
N MET A 154 6.03 8.89 15.46
CA MET A 154 6.95 8.21 14.55
C MET A 154 6.31 6.97 13.92
N ALA A 155 5.63 6.14 14.72
CA ALA A 155 4.95 4.97 14.20
C ALA A 155 3.86 5.34 13.18
N GLY A 156 3.04 6.34 13.49
CA GLY A 156 2.05 6.89 12.55
C GLY A 156 2.69 7.39 11.26
N ALA A 157 3.66 8.31 11.38
CA ALA A 157 4.31 8.97 10.25
C ALA A 157 5.01 7.98 9.31
N LEU A 158 5.76 7.01 9.84
CA LEU A 158 6.43 6.00 9.03
C LEU A 158 5.43 5.08 8.31
N TYR A 159 4.30 4.78 8.94
CA TYR A 159 3.25 3.99 8.31
C TYR A 159 2.55 4.76 7.17
N GLN A 160 2.40 6.09 7.27
CA GLN A 160 1.87 6.91 6.16
C GLN A 160 2.72 6.81 4.91
N VAL A 161 4.03 6.64 5.07
CA VAL A 161 5.01 6.63 3.96
C VAL A 161 5.50 5.22 3.57
N CYS A 162 4.79 4.17 3.98
CA CYS A 162 5.08 2.81 3.54
C CYS A 162 4.59 2.58 2.10
N ALA A 163 5.20 1.63 1.39
CA ALA A 163 4.92 1.41 -0.04
C ALA A 163 3.43 1.21 -0.38
N PRO A 164 2.65 0.36 0.31
CA PRO A 164 1.25 0.11 -0.04
C PRO A 164 0.36 1.36 0.01
N VAL A 165 0.66 2.30 0.92
CA VAL A 165 -0.15 3.50 1.15
C VAL A 165 0.37 4.70 0.37
N PHE A 166 1.69 4.87 0.34
CA PHE A 166 2.34 6.06 -0.21
C PHE A 166 2.67 5.94 -1.69
N ALA A 167 3.31 4.84 -2.07
CA ALA A 167 3.74 4.59 -3.46
C ALA A 167 2.56 4.13 -4.32
N TYR A 168 1.73 3.21 -3.80
CA TYR A 168 0.60 2.62 -4.53
C TYR A 168 -0.75 3.23 -4.11
N ARG A 169 -0.78 4.54 -3.84
CA ARG A 169 -1.96 5.30 -3.35
C ARG A 169 -3.23 5.22 -4.23
N LEU A 170 -3.08 4.83 -5.49
CA LEU A 170 -4.19 4.63 -6.44
C LEU A 170 -4.69 3.19 -6.51
N ASP A 171 -3.85 2.24 -6.12
CA ASP A 171 -4.18 0.82 -6.15
C ASP A 171 -5.20 0.47 -5.05
N PRO A 172 -6.18 -0.42 -5.29
CA PRO A 172 -7.16 -0.84 -4.29
C PRO A 172 -6.56 -1.44 -3.01
N VAL A 173 -5.35 -2.00 -3.07
CA VAL A 173 -4.64 -2.48 -1.88
C VAL A 173 -4.45 -1.34 -0.86
N SER A 174 -4.23 -0.10 -1.31
CA SER A 174 -4.05 1.04 -0.42
C SER A 174 -5.28 1.34 0.45
N ASP A 175 -6.49 1.20 -0.10
CA ASP A 175 -7.76 1.48 0.57
C ASP A 175 -8.00 0.54 1.75
N GLY A 176 -7.70 -0.75 1.58
CA GLY A 176 -7.82 -1.73 2.65
C GLY A 176 -6.67 -1.63 3.67
N PHE A 177 -5.44 -1.36 3.19
CA PHE A 177 -4.26 -1.40 4.05
C PHE A 177 -4.26 -0.30 5.13
N VAL A 178 -4.94 0.83 4.90
CA VAL A 178 -5.14 1.89 5.91
C VAL A 178 -5.62 1.35 7.26
N TRP A 179 -6.48 0.33 7.25
CA TRP A 179 -7.11 -0.24 8.45
C TRP A 179 -6.28 -1.35 9.10
N PHE A 180 -5.23 -1.83 8.43
CA PHE A 180 -4.40 -2.95 8.87
C PHE A 180 -3.79 -2.78 10.28
N PRO A 181 -3.34 -1.57 10.73
CA PRO A 181 -2.81 -1.41 12.09
C PRO A 181 -3.80 -1.84 13.17
N LEU A 182 -5.11 -1.59 12.96
CA LEU A 182 -6.16 -1.92 13.92
C LEU A 182 -6.25 -3.43 14.18
N LEU A 183 -5.90 -4.26 13.20
CA LEU A 183 -5.85 -5.72 13.36
C LEU A 183 -4.86 -6.14 14.45
N ALA A 184 -3.69 -5.50 14.55
CA ALA A 184 -2.72 -5.82 15.60
C ALA A 184 -3.26 -5.54 17.01
N TRP A 185 -4.01 -4.45 17.17
CA TRP A 185 -4.68 -4.13 18.43
C TRP A 185 -5.85 -5.08 18.72
N ASN A 186 -6.68 -5.35 17.72
CA ASN A 186 -7.83 -6.25 17.84
C ASN A 186 -7.41 -7.68 18.22
N ALA A 187 -6.32 -8.18 17.65
CA ALA A 187 -5.72 -9.46 18.03
C ALA A 187 -5.30 -9.47 19.51
N ASN A 188 -4.64 -8.40 19.97
CA ASN A 188 -4.28 -8.26 21.39
C ASN A 188 -5.53 -8.22 22.29
N GLN A 189 -6.60 -7.52 21.89
CA GLN A 189 -7.83 -7.41 22.68
C GLN A 189 -8.61 -8.72 22.80
N LEU A 190 -8.79 -9.47 21.70
CA LEU A 190 -9.46 -10.77 21.75
C LEU A 190 -8.73 -11.74 22.69
N LEU A 191 -7.41 -11.68 22.73
CA LEU A 191 -6.56 -12.49 23.62
C LEU A 191 -6.55 -12.01 25.09
N THR A 192 -7.11 -10.84 25.39
CA THR A 192 -7.24 -10.30 26.76
C THR A 192 -8.60 -10.59 27.39
N ALA A 193 -9.38 -11.53 26.84
CA ALA A 193 -10.72 -11.89 27.32
C ALA A 193 -11.73 -10.72 27.31
N HIS A 194 -11.58 -9.79 26.35
CA HIS A 194 -12.61 -8.80 26.04
C HIS A 194 -13.46 -9.32 24.87
N PRO A 195 -14.46 -10.21 25.09
CA PRO A 195 -15.15 -10.91 24.01
C PRO A 195 -15.81 -9.95 23.02
N ARG A 196 -16.35 -8.82 23.50
CA ARG A 196 -17.00 -7.80 22.65
C ARG A 196 -16.09 -7.16 21.61
N SER A 197 -14.77 -7.37 21.68
CA SER A 197 -13.80 -6.87 20.70
C SER A 197 -14.01 -7.48 19.32
N TRP A 198 -14.73 -8.60 19.20
CA TRP A 198 -15.11 -9.19 17.91
C TRP A 198 -15.82 -8.18 16.99
N ARG A 199 -16.59 -7.23 17.56
CA ARG A 199 -17.28 -6.19 16.81
C ARG A 199 -16.31 -5.24 16.10
N ALA A 200 -15.26 -4.82 16.79
CA ALA A 200 -14.22 -3.97 16.22
C ALA A 200 -13.41 -4.75 15.15
N THR A 201 -13.15 -6.03 15.40
CA THR A 201 -12.52 -6.93 14.43
C THR A 201 -13.38 -7.08 13.16
N ALA A 202 -14.68 -7.30 13.31
CA ALA A 202 -15.63 -7.43 12.20
C ALA A 202 -15.71 -6.16 11.36
N LEU A 203 -15.81 -4.99 12.03
CA LEU A 203 -15.79 -3.70 11.35
C LEU A 203 -14.48 -3.47 10.60
N THR A 204 -13.34 -3.83 11.20
CA THR A 204 -12.03 -3.68 10.54
C THR A 204 -11.94 -4.55 9.28
N PHE A 205 -12.36 -5.83 9.34
CA PHE A 205 -12.40 -6.68 8.15
C PHE A 205 -13.39 -6.22 7.09
N THR A 206 -14.53 -5.66 7.51
CA THR A 206 -15.49 -5.04 6.58
C THR A 206 -14.85 -3.87 5.86
N LEU A 207 -14.18 -2.97 6.58
CA LEU A 207 -13.49 -1.82 5.97
C LEU A 207 -12.35 -2.24 5.05
N ILE A 208 -11.59 -3.29 5.40
CA ILE A 208 -10.57 -3.88 4.51
C ILE A 208 -11.21 -4.46 3.25
N GLY A 209 -12.29 -5.24 3.39
CA GLY A 209 -12.99 -5.87 2.28
C GLY A 209 -13.65 -4.87 1.33
N LEU A 210 -14.19 -3.76 1.84
CA LEU A 210 -14.73 -2.68 1.02
C LEU A 210 -13.63 -1.91 0.25
N GLY A 211 -12.34 -2.07 0.61
CA GLY A 211 -11.22 -1.43 -0.06
C GLY A 211 -10.96 -1.86 -1.50
N GLY A 212 -11.59 -2.93 -1.98
CA GLY A 212 -11.56 -3.32 -3.39
C GLY A 212 -10.48 -4.34 -3.77
N SER A 213 -9.75 -4.90 -2.80
CA SER A 213 -8.84 -6.04 -3.04
C SER A 213 -9.31 -7.28 -2.25
N PRO A 214 -9.94 -8.28 -2.91
CA PRO A 214 -10.23 -9.56 -2.28
C PRO A 214 -8.97 -10.26 -1.76
N GLU A 215 -7.86 -10.14 -2.50
CA GLU A 215 -6.58 -10.76 -2.17
C GLU A 215 -6.04 -10.23 -0.83
N LEU A 216 -6.14 -8.91 -0.61
CA LEU A 216 -5.74 -8.29 0.64
C LEU A 216 -6.63 -8.73 1.81
N LEU A 217 -7.94 -8.88 1.60
CA LEU A 217 -8.87 -9.37 2.62
C LEU A 217 -8.49 -10.79 3.06
N VAL A 218 -8.28 -11.69 2.10
CA VAL A 218 -7.86 -13.08 2.37
C VAL A 218 -6.52 -13.11 3.10
N ALA A 219 -5.51 -12.39 2.60
CA ALA A 219 -4.20 -12.32 3.24
C ALA A 219 -4.29 -11.73 4.67
N SER A 220 -5.15 -10.74 4.91
CA SER A 220 -5.37 -10.15 6.23
C SER A 220 -6.02 -11.13 7.21
N LEU A 221 -6.98 -11.95 6.75
CA LEU A 221 -7.61 -13.00 7.57
C LEU A 221 -6.60 -14.07 8.00
N ILE A 222 -5.76 -14.52 7.05
CA ILE A 222 -4.69 -15.49 7.33
C ILE A 222 -3.66 -14.88 8.28
N CYS A 223 -3.25 -13.63 8.05
CA CYS A 223 -2.29 -12.93 8.91
C CYS A 223 -2.82 -12.77 10.33
N PHE A 224 -4.09 -12.37 10.48
CA PHE A 224 -4.72 -12.23 11.78
C PHE A 224 -4.78 -13.56 12.54
N SER A 225 -5.14 -14.64 11.83
CA SER A 225 -5.13 -15.99 12.39
C SER A 225 -3.74 -16.41 12.88
N ALA A 226 -2.71 -16.18 12.05
CA ALA A 226 -1.32 -16.44 12.41
C ALA A 226 -0.86 -15.59 13.61
N MET A 227 -1.28 -14.32 13.69
CA MET A 227 -0.98 -13.44 14.83
C MET A 227 -1.64 -13.94 16.12
N LEU A 228 -2.88 -14.43 16.08
CA LEU A 228 -3.54 -15.01 17.25
C LEU A 228 -2.74 -16.21 17.79
N VAL A 229 -2.30 -17.11 16.91
CA VAL A 229 -1.48 -18.27 17.27
C VAL A 229 -0.10 -17.85 17.79
N ALA A 230 0.59 -16.93 17.11
CA ALA A 230 1.92 -16.49 17.52
C ALA A 230 1.91 -15.75 18.87
N TYR A 231 0.94 -14.86 19.10
CA TYR A 231 0.79 -14.15 20.38
C TYR A 231 0.47 -15.12 21.53
N ARG A 232 -0.27 -16.19 21.25
CA ARG A 232 -0.52 -17.27 22.22
C ARG A 232 0.76 -17.98 22.63
N LEU A 233 1.47 -18.54 21.66
CA LEU A 233 2.67 -19.35 21.89
C LEU A 233 3.78 -18.59 22.61
N ARG A 234 3.92 -17.28 22.34
CA ARG A 234 5.05 -16.48 22.85
C ARG A 234 4.71 -15.61 24.04
N VAL A 235 3.46 -15.18 24.22
CA VAL A 235 3.13 -14.12 25.20
C VAL A 235 2.30 -14.62 26.38
N ARG A 236 1.30 -15.51 26.20
CA ARG A 236 0.21 -15.64 27.20
C ARG A 236 -0.34 -17.04 27.56
N GLY A 237 0.17 -18.15 27.01
CA GLY A 237 -0.37 -19.49 27.34
C GLY A 237 -1.73 -19.79 26.68
N LEU A 238 -2.42 -20.88 27.06
CA LEU A 238 -3.64 -21.38 26.38
C LEU A 238 -4.98 -20.75 26.85
N ASP A 239 -4.99 -20.01 27.96
CA ASP A 239 -6.22 -19.51 28.59
C ASP A 239 -6.96 -18.49 27.72
N HIS A 240 -8.25 -18.69 27.42
CA HIS A 240 -9.06 -17.84 26.53
C HIS A 240 -8.75 -17.98 25.02
N PHE A 241 -8.00 -19.01 24.57
CA PHE A 241 -7.73 -19.19 23.14
C PHE A 241 -9.01 -19.54 22.39
N THR A 242 -9.80 -20.45 22.96
CA THR A 242 -11.11 -20.84 22.45
C THR A 242 -12.05 -19.64 22.31
N THR A 243 -12.10 -18.77 23.31
CA THR A 243 -12.94 -17.56 23.26
C THR A 243 -12.43 -16.52 22.26
N ALA A 244 -11.11 -16.37 22.11
CA ALA A 244 -10.52 -15.49 21.09
C ALA A 244 -10.79 -16.01 19.67
N SER A 245 -10.65 -17.32 19.45
CA SER A 245 -10.95 -17.98 18.17
C SER A 245 -12.44 -17.94 17.85
N ALA A 246 -13.32 -18.16 18.83
CA ALA A 246 -14.76 -18.00 18.66
C ALA A 246 -15.13 -16.54 18.34
N GLY A 247 -14.51 -15.57 19.02
CA GLY A 247 -14.68 -14.15 18.72
C GLY A 247 -14.19 -13.79 17.32
N PHE A 248 -13.08 -14.38 16.86
CA PHE A 248 -12.59 -14.21 15.50
C PHE A 248 -13.56 -14.83 14.48
N LEU A 249 -14.03 -16.06 14.68
CA LEU A 249 -15.02 -16.70 13.81
C LEU A 249 -16.30 -15.87 13.71
N LEU A 250 -16.82 -15.37 14.84
CA LEU A 250 -17.98 -14.49 14.86
C LEU A 250 -17.73 -13.19 14.09
N ALA A 251 -16.53 -12.62 14.21
CA ALA A 251 -16.14 -11.44 13.45
C ALA A 251 -16.08 -11.71 11.93
N VAL A 252 -15.58 -12.88 11.52
CA VAL A 252 -15.53 -13.30 10.11
C VAL A 252 -16.93 -13.49 9.54
N VAL A 253 -17.81 -14.20 10.27
CA VAL A 253 -19.21 -14.40 9.85
C VAL A 253 -19.93 -13.06 9.70
N PHE A 254 -19.79 -12.17 10.67
CA PHE A 254 -20.44 -10.86 10.61
C PHE A 254 -19.87 -9.97 9.49
N ALA A 255 -18.54 -9.93 9.33
CA ALA A 255 -17.91 -9.20 8.23
C ALA A 255 -18.33 -9.77 6.87
N GLY A 256 -18.43 -11.10 6.73
CA GLY A 256 -18.93 -11.77 5.54
C GLY A 256 -20.38 -11.39 5.22
N GLY A 257 -21.24 -11.32 6.25
CA GLY A 257 -22.61 -10.83 6.11
C GLY A 257 -22.69 -9.37 5.64
N MET A 258 -21.89 -8.47 6.22
CA MET A 258 -21.82 -7.06 5.80
C MET A 258 -21.26 -6.92 4.38
N LEU A 259 -20.27 -7.74 4.02
CA LEU A 259 -19.63 -7.74 2.71
C LEU A 259 -20.44 -8.49 1.64
N ALA A 260 -21.54 -9.16 1.98
CA ALA A 260 -22.36 -9.90 1.02
C ALA A 260 -22.80 -9.05 -0.18
N VAL A 261 -23.09 -7.77 0.06
CA VAL A 261 -23.45 -6.77 -0.97
C VAL A 261 -22.34 -6.60 -2.03
N GLN A 262 -21.08 -6.84 -1.67
CA GLN A 262 -19.93 -6.77 -2.58
C GLN A 262 -19.48 -8.16 -3.07
N VAL A 263 -19.53 -9.16 -2.20
CA VAL A 263 -19.05 -10.52 -2.47
C VAL A 263 -19.96 -11.26 -3.44
N LEU A 264 -21.30 -11.14 -3.29
CA LEU A 264 -22.24 -11.86 -4.15
C LEU A 264 -22.15 -11.39 -5.62
N PRO A 265 -22.19 -10.08 -5.94
CA PRO A 265 -22.00 -9.62 -7.32
C PRO A 265 -20.62 -9.97 -7.89
N TYR A 266 -19.59 -10.02 -7.03
CA TYR A 266 -18.26 -10.43 -7.46
C TYR A 266 -18.17 -11.92 -7.80
N ILE A 267 -18.83 -12.79 -7.05
CA ILE A 267 -18.89 -14.23 -7.37
C ILE A 267 -19.62 -14.45 -8.70
N GLU A 268 -20.73 -13.74 -8.94
CA GLU A 268 -21.43 -13.77 -10.22
C GLU A 268 -20.52 -13.29 -11.36
N TYR A 269 -19.84 -12.16 -11.15
CA TYR A 269 -18.86 -11.63 -12.10
C TYR A 269 -17.74 -12.62 -12.43
N LEU A 270 -17.17 -13.31 -11.43
CA LEU A 270 -16.12 -14.31 -11.64
C LEU A 270 -16.63 -15.50 -12.47
N ARG A 271 -17.86 -15.98 -12.21
CA ARG A 271 -18.47 -17.07 -12.97
C ARG A 271 -18.65 -16.73 -14.45
N GLU A 272 -18.90 -15.46 -14.75
CA GLU A 272 -19.05 -14.95 -16.11
C GLU A 272 -17.75 -14.44 -16.75
N SER A 273 -16.67 -14.33 -15.99
CA SER A 273 -15.37 -13.91 -16.51
C SER A 273 -14.65 -15.05 -17.23
N VAL A 274 -13.96 -14.73 -18.32
CA VAL A 274 -13.00 -15.61 -18.99
C VAL A 274 -11.68 -15.51 -18.24
N TYR A 275 -11.23 -16.65 -17.72
CA TYR A 275 -9.96 -16.73 -17.02
C TYR A 275 -8.82 -16.38 -17.98
N THR A 276 -8.15 -15.28 -17.69
CA THR A 276 -6.88 -14.95 -18.32
C THR A 276 -5.81 -15.20 -17.26
N PRO A 277 -4.86 -16.12 -17.49
CA PRO A 277 -3.81 -16.38 -16.52
C PRO A 277 -3.04 -15.08 -16.26
N ALA A 278 -2.95 -14.67 -15.00
CA ALA A 278 -2.19 -13.49 -14.62
C ALA A 278 -0.73 -13.70 -14.99
N THR A 279 -0.12 -12.72 -15.65
CA THR A 279 1.32 -12.70 -15.87
C THR A 279 2.04 -12.59 -14.52
N LEU A 280 3.03 -13.47 -14.35
CA LEU A 280 3.73 -13.65 -13.08
C LEU A 280 4.51 -12.38 -12.73
N THR A 281 4.50 -12.03 -11.44
CA THR A 281 5.47 -11.07 -10.90
C THR A 281 6.78 -11.81 -10.64
N ASP A 282 7.80 -11.52 -11.46
CA ASP A 282 9.13 -12.10 -11.31
C ASP A 282 9.84 -11.58 -10.05
N TRP A 283 9.74 -12.36 -8.97
CA TRP A 283 10.69 -12.27 -7.86
C TRP A 283 11.86 -13.21 -8.20
N SER A 284 13.01 -12.64 -8.54
CA SER A 284 14.24 -13.41 -8.74
C SER A 284 15.14 -13.26 -7.51
N PRO A 285 15.84 -14.32 -7.07
CA PRO A 285 16.84 -14.22 -5.98
C PRO A 285 17.93 -13.17 -6.26
N GLY A 286 18.22 -12.86 -7.53
CA GLY A 286 19.12 -11.78 -7.94
C GLY A 286 18.63 -10.37 -7.56
N ARG A 287 17.36 -10.20 -7.18
CA ARG A 287 16.76 -8.92 -6.76
C ARG A 287 16.73 -8.71 -5.24
N LEU A 288 17.40 -9.55 -4.44
CA LEU A 288 17.56 -9.34 -2.99
C LEU A 288 18.12 -7.96 -2.63
N ALA A 289 18.85 -7.32 -3.56
CA ALA A 289 19.34 -5.96 -3.38
C ALA A 289 18.23 -4.93 -3.16
N ILE A 290 17.02 -5.16 -3.68
CA ILE A 290 15.87 -4.25 -3.53
C ILE A 290 15.43 -4.15 -2.05
N LEU A 291 15.76 -5.13 -1.21
CA LEU A 291 15.48 -5.06 0.23
C LEU A 291 16.18 -3.87 0.90
N LEU A 292 17.41 -3.59 0.48
CA LEU A 292 18.26 -2.56 1.10
C LEU A 292 18.27 -1.29 0.25
N PHE A 293 18.32 -1.44 -1.07
CA PHE A 293 18.50 -0.35 -2.01
C PHE A 293 17.22 -0.03 -2.79
N PRO A 294 16.92 1.26 -3.03
CA PRO A 294 15.75 1.68 -3.81
C PRO A 294 16.01 1.52 -5.32
N VAL A 295 16.23 0.29 -5.76
CA VAL A 295 16.51 -0.07 -7.16
C VAL A 295 15.19 -0.43 -7.85
N PHE A 296 14.32 0.57 -8.01
CA PHE A 296 13.09 0.42 -8.77
C PHE A 296 13.32 0.88 -10.20
N ASN A 297 13.00 0.03 -11.17
CA ASN A 297 13.07 0.42 -12.58
C ASN A 297 11.85 1.28 -12.94
N ARG A 298 12.02 2.28 -13.84
CA ARG A 298 10.91 3.16 -14.26
C ARG A 298 9.89 2.43 -15.16
N GLY A 299 10.30 1.32 -15.77
CA GLY A 299 9.46 0.38 -16.52
C GLY A 299 8.75 -0.63 -15.61
N GLN A 300 7.57 -1.08 -16.03
CA GLN A 300 6.62 -1.84 -15.22
C GLN A 300 6.96 -3.32 -14.97
N ASP A 301 8.09 -3.84 -15.47
CA ASP A 301 8.37 -5.28 -15.48
C ASP A 301 8.63 -5.90 -14.09
N GLN A 302 8.47 -5.15 -12.99
CA GLN A 302 8.82 -5.60 -11.64
C GLN A 302 7.63 -5.85 -10.69
N GLY A 303 6.41 -5.43 -11.05
CA GLY A 303 5.23 -5.56 -10.16
C GLY A 303 5.34 -4.76 -8.84
N MET A 304 4.41 -4.94 -7.89
CA MET A 304 4.43 -4.20 -6.61
C MET A 304 5.23 -4.87 -5.50
N ALA A 305 5.43 -6.20 -5.59
CA ALA A 305 6.08 -6.99 -4.54
C ALA A 305 7.47 -6.46 -4.14
N PRO A 306 8.36 -6.03 -5.06
CA PRO A 306 9.67 -5.50 -4.68
C PRO A 306 9.58 -4.23 -3.83
N ALA A 307 8.64 -3.34 -4.15
CA ALA A 307 8.42 -2.12 -3.36
C ALA A 307 7.88 -2.43 -1.97
N PHE A 308 7.04 -3.46 -1.83
CA PHE A 308 6.47 -3.88 -0.55
C PHE A 308 7.50 -4.60 0.33
N ALA A 309 8.49 -5.26 -0.27
CA ALA A 309 9.58 -5.93 0.42
C ALA A 309 10.69 -4.98 0.90
N HIS A 310 10.75 -3.76 0.36
CA HIS A 310 11.82 -2.80 0.67
C HIS A 310 11.83 -2.43 2.15
N ILE A 311 12.93 -2.75 2.84
CA ILE A 311 13.17 -2.41 4.25
C ILE A 311 13.86 -1.04 4.32
N GLY A 312 14.85 -0.82 3.47
CA GLY A 312 15.66 0.40 3.45
C GLY A 312 16.75 0.44 4.52
N ILE A 313 17.78 1.23 4.27
CA ILE A 313 18.97 1.31 5.14
C ILE A 313 18.66 1.90 6.52
N PRO A 314 17.91 3.00 6.67
CA PRO A 314 17.62 3.55 7.99
C PRO A 314 16.88 2.55 8.90
N ALA A 315 15.91 1.81 8.36
CA ALA A 315 15.22 0.75 9.11
C ALA A 315 16.15 -0.44 9.38
N GLY A 316 17.04 -0.79 8.44
CA GLY A 316 18.08 -1.81 8.66
C GLY A 316 19.03 -1.46 9.81
N VAL A 317 19.42 -0.20 9.97
CA VAL A 317 20.20 0.27 11.13
C VAL A 317 19.40 0.10 12.43
N LEU A 318 18.09 0.39 12.44
CA LEU A 318 17.23 0.14 13.60
C LEU A 318 17.05 -1.36 13.89
N CYS A 319 17.01 -2.22 12.86
CA CYS A 319 17.04 -3.67 13.04
C CYS A 319 18.34 -4.13 13.73
N CYS A 320 19.49 -3.56 13.35
CA CYS A 320 20.76 -3.84 14.02
C CYS A 320 20.71 -3.45 15.50
N LEU A 321 20.12 -2.29 15.81
CA LEU A 321 19.91 -1.85 17.18
C LEU A 321 18.94 -2.77 17.94
N TRP A 322 17.85 -3.23 17.31
CA TRP A 322 16.94 -4.22 17.90
C TRP A 322 17.66 -5.50 18.31
N ILE A 323 18.47 -6.07 17.42
CA ILE A 323 19.21 -7.30 17.70
C ILE A 323 20.17 -7.08 18.88
N ALA A 324 20.84 -5.92 18.94
CA ALA A 324 21.71 -5.56 20.05
C ALA A 324 20.96 -5.43 21.40
N LEU A 325 19.75 -4.86 21.35
CA LEU A 325 18.89 -4.59 22.51
C LEU A 325 18.03 -5.78 22.95
N HIS A 326 17.89 -6.80 22.10
CA HIS A 326 16.93 -7.90 22.27
C HIS A 326 16.98 -8.56 23.66
N LYS A 327 18.19 -8.76 24.19
CA LYS A 327 18.36 -9.39 25.52
C LYS A 327 17.95 -8.49 26.68
N PHE A 328 18.02 -7.17 26.51
CA PHE A 328 17.73 -6.17 27.54
C PHE A 328 16.29 -5.66 27.48
N ALA A 329 15.62 -5.85 26.34
CA ALA A 329 14.27 -5.37 26.13
C ALA A 329 13.27 -5.99 27.13
N ASN A 330 12.29 -5.18 27.55
CA ASN A 330 11.19 -5.62 28.40
C ASN A 330 10.56 -6.91 27.87
N ARG A 331 10.43 -7.92 28.74
CA ARG A 331 9.96 -9.27 28.39
C ARG A 331 8.63 -9.27 27.61
N GLN A 332 7.69 -8.40 27.99
CA GLN A 332 6.38 -8.35 27.35
C GLN A 332 6.44 -7.72 25.95
N ARG A 333 7.14 -6.57 25.81
CA ARG A 333 7.33 -5.89 24.52
C ARG A 333 8.13 -6.78 23.55
N ARG A 334 9.20 -7.41 24.04
CA ARG A 334 10.01 -8.37 23.28
C ARG A 334 9.20 -9.53 22.75
N ARG A 335 8.48 -10.26 23.62
CA ARG A 335 7.67 -11.43 23.20
C ARG A 335 6.60 -11.06 22.16
N ARG A 336 5.96 -9.89 22.31
CA ARG A 336 5.00 -9.38 21.31
C ARG A 336 5.68 -9.11 19.97
N MET A 337 6.84 -8.44 20.00
CA MET A 337 7.58 -8.11 18.79
C MET A 337 8.14 -9.35 18.09
N ASP A 338 8.66 -10.31 18.85
CA ASP A 338 9.15 -11.60 18.33
C ASP A 338 8.03 -12.41 17.69
N ALA A 339 6.85 -12.42 18.30
CA ALA A 339 5.69 -13.12 17.76
C ALA A 339 5.22 -12.47 16.45
N PHE A 340 5.15 -11.14 16.40
CA PHE A 340 4.77 -10.44 15.18
C PHE A 340 5.84 -10.56 14.09
N GLY A 341 7.12 -10.52 14.47
CA GLY A 341 8.26 -10.74 13.58
C GLY A 341 8.29 -12.16 13.03
N GLY A 342 7.93 -13.17 13.83
CA GLY A 342 7.81 -14.56 13.37
C GLY A 342 6.70 -14.73 12.32
N VAL A 343 5.54 -14.11 12.52
CA VAL A 343 4.47 -14.09 11.50
C VAL A 343 4.95 -13.37 10.25
N THR A 344 5.62 -12.22 10.41
CA THR A 344 6.15 -11.43 9.29
C THR A 344 7.17 -12.21 8.48
N LEU A 345 8.08 -12.93 9.14
CA LEU A 345 9.07 -13.78 8.49
C LEU A 345 8.41 -14.95 7.75
N LEU A 346 7.43 -15.62 8.36
CA LEU A 346 6.66 -16.68 7.69
C LEU A 346 6.00 -16.16 6.42
N PHE A 347 5.35 -15.01 6.51
CA PHE A 347 4.68 -14.35 5.39
C PHE A 347 5.65 -13.93 4.30
N TYR A 348 6.83 -13.44 4.68
CA TYR A 348 7.91 -13.14 3.74
C TYR A 348 8.44 -14.41 3.02
N LEU A 349 8.62 -15.52 3.75
CA LEU A 349 9.01 -16.80 3.16
C LEU A 349 7.95 -17.37 2.22
N ILE A 350 6.66 -17.22 2.56
CA ILE A 350 5.55 -17.57 1.66
C ILE A 350 5.60 -16.71 0.39
N ALA A 351 5.84 -15.41 0.51
CA ALA A 351 5.98 -14.52 -0.64
C ALA A 351 7.12 -14.98 -1.58
N ALA A 352 8.28 -15.33 -1.01
CA ALA A 352 9.43 -15.85 -1.74
C ALA A 352 9.18 -17.24 -2.35
N GLY A 353 8.40 -18.09 -1.69
CA GLY A 353 7.97 -19.39 -2.23
C GLY A 353 7.00 -19.25 -3.39
N TYR A 354 6.02 -18.35 -3.28
CA TYR A 354 5.04 -18.06 -4.34
C TYR A 354 5.70 -17.58 -5.63
N SER A 355 6.82 -16.89 -5.53
CA SER A 355 7.59 -16.48 -6.71
C SER A 355 8.41 -17.59 -7.34
N ALA A 356 8.77 -18.64 -6.60
CA ALA A 356 9.50 -19.78 -7.13
C ALA A 356 8.58 -20.84 -7.76
N MET A 357 7.30 -20.88 -7.36
CA MET A 357 6.32 -21.86 -7.83
C MET A 357 5.03 -21.16 -8.27
N PRO A 358 4.83 -20.95 -9.58
CA PRO A 358 3.64 -20.28 -10.08
C PRO A 358 2.39 -21.14 -9.83
N VAL A 359 1.54 -20.71 -8.91
CA VAL A 359 0.25 -21.35 -8.65
C VAL A 359 -0.75 -20.82 -9.68
N ASN A 360 -1.24 -21.70 -10.56
CA ASN A 360 -2.33 -21.37 -11.47
C ASN A 360 -3.63 -21.24 -10.66
N THR A 361 -4.16 -20.03 -10.50
CA THR A 361 -5.21 -19.75 -9.52
C THR A 361 -6.63 -20.08 -9.99
N GLN A 362 -6.82 -20.68 -11.18
CA GLN A 362 -8.14 -21.11 -11.72
C GLN A 362 -9.28 -20.09 -11.51
N GLY A 363 -8.97 -18.79 -11.58
CA GLY A 363 -9.96 -17.70 -11.42
C GLY A 363 -10.32 -17.33 -9.97
N PHE A 364 -9.76 -17.98 -8.96
CA PHE A 364 -9.89 -17.52 -7.57
C PHE A 364 -8.88 -16.39 -7.29
N PRO A 365 -9.27 -15.32 -6.57
CA PRO A 365 -8.38 -14.22 -6.19
C PRO A 365 -7.46 -14.64 -5.04
N LEU A 366 -6.58 -15.59 -5.30
CA LEU A 366 -5.56 -15.99 -4.33
C LEU A 366 -4.55 -14.86 -4.15
N PRO A 367 -4.06 -14.63 -2.91
CA PRO A 367 -3.06 -13.60 -2.66
C PRO A 367 -1.79 -13.83 -3.48
N SER A 368 -1.39 -12.82 -4.27
CA SER A 368 -0.07 -12.77 -4.93
C SER A 368 1.05 -12.37 -3.96
N ALA A 369 2.31 -12.44 -4.41
CA ALA A 369 3.50 -12.19 -3.57
C ALA A 369 3.43 -10.87 -2.76
N GLN A 370 2.92 -9.79 -3.34
CA GLN A 370 2.78 -8.50 -2.65
C GLN A 370 1.82 -8.56 -1.44
N HIS A 371 0.76 -9.36 -1.52
CA HIS A 371 -0.22 -9.50 -0.45
C HIS A 371 0.35 -10.29 0.72
N TRP A 372 1.24 -11.25 0.45
CA TRP A 372 1.98 -11.94 1.49
C TRP A 372 3.00 -11.04 2.19
N LEU A 373 3.44 -9.92 1.58
CA LEU A 373 4.33 -8.96 2.23
C LEU A 373 3.61 -7.95 3.14
N LEU A 374 2.29 -8.07 3.29
CA LEU A 374 1.47 -7.14 4.07
C LEU A 374 1.91 -6.89 5.53
N PRO A 375 2.44 -7.85 6.31
CA PRO A 375 2.73 -7.57 7.72
C PRO A 375 4.04 -6.80 7.89
N LEU A 376 4.92 -6.81 6.89
CA LEU A 376 6.28 -6.28 6.96
C LEU A 376 6.32 -4.79 7.32
N PRO A 377 5.58 -3.89 6.65
CA PRO A 377 5.63 -2.47 7.00
C PRO A 377 5.18 -2.19 8.44
N LEU A 378 4.11 -2.82 8.90
CA LEU A 378 3.60 -2.61 10.26
C LEU A 378 4.58 -3.16 11.30
N TRP A 379 5.17 -4.32 11.05
CA TRP A 379 6.18 -4.90 11.93
C TRP A 379 7.42 -4.01 12.02
N LEU A 380 7.97 -3.54 10.90
CA LEU A 380 9.13 -2.63 10.89
C LEU A 380 8.86 -1.35 11.69
N VAL A 381 7.68 -0.77 11.54
CA VAL A 381 7.26 0.44 12.25
C VAL A 381 7.16 0.21 13.75
N PHE A 382 6.49 -0.86 14.20
CA PHE A 382 6.40 -1.14 15.62
C PHE A 382 7.72 -1.64 16.21
N MET A 383 8.55 -2.34 15.44
CA MET A 383 9.90 -2.72 15.83
C MET A 383 10.74 -1.47 16.07
N ALA A 384 10.75 -0.52 15.13
CA ALA A 384 11.40 0.77 15.31
C ALA A 384 10.89 1.51 16.56
N ALA A 385 9.58 1.51 16.80
CA ALA A 385 9.00 2.09 18.01
C ALA A 385 9.48 1.39 19.30
N THR A 386 9.53 0.05 19.33
CA THR A 386 10.08 -0.69 20.47
C THR A 386 11.55 -0.40 20.68
N VAL A 387 12.35 -0.38 19.61
CA VAL A 387 13.79 -0.08 19.69
C VAL A 387 14.02 1.29 20.30
N CYS A 388 13.33 2.32 19.80
CA CYS A 388 13.49 3.69 20.29
C CYS A 388 13.05 3.83 21.75
N GLU A 389 11.98 3.14 22.15
CA GLU A 389 11.47 3.19 23.53
C GLU A 389 12.43 2.48 24.50
N GLU A 390 12.89 1.27 24.16
CA GLU A 390 13.83 0.50 24.99
C GLU A 390 15.21 1.16 25.05
N TRP A 391 15.68 1.76 23.94
CA TRP A 391 16.95 2.50 23.90
C TRP A 391 17.01 3.63 24.92
N LEU A 392 15.89 4.35 25.10
CA LEU A 392 15.77 5.45 26.06
C LEU A 392 15.63 5.00 27.52
N GLU A 393 15.34 3.72 27.76
CA GLU A 393 15.10 3.15 29.09
C GLU A 393 16.33 2.41 29.65
N LEU A 394 17.42 2.32 28.89
CA LEU A 394 18.65 1.67 29.33
C LEU A 394 19.46 2.50 30.33
N ASP A 395 20.03 1.82 31.33
CA ASP A 395 21.04 2.40 32.22
C ASP A 395 22.39 2.56 31.49
N ALA A 396 23.30 3.37 32.05
CA ALA A 396 24.60 3.66 31.44
C ALA A 396 25.46 2.40 31.18
N GLY A 397 25.48 1.47 32.15
CA GLY A 397 26.24 0.21 32.02
C GLY A 397 25.69 -0.69 30.91
N THR A 398 24.37 -0.87 30.86
CA THR A 398 23.69 -1.64 29.80
C THR A 398 23.82 -0.96 28.44
N SER A 399 23.80 0.38 28.41
CA SER A 399 23.98 1.17 27.19
C SER A 399 25.36 0.94 26.57
N ARG A 400 26.43 0.87 27.39
CA ARG A 400 27.79 0.56 26.89
C ARG A 400 27.86 -0.84 26.27
N LEU A 401 27.20 -1.83 26.88
CA LEU A 401 27.19 -3.20 26.38
C LEU A 401 26.35 -3.33 25.10
N ALA A 402 25.18 -2.69 25.07
CA ALA A 402 24.32 -2.61 23.90
C ALA A 402 25.03 -1.91 22.73
N LEU A 403 25.73 -0.80 22.99
CA LEU A 403 26.49 -0.06 21.98
C LEU A 403 27.61 -0.90 21.36
N LYS A 404 28.39 -1.63 22.17
CA LYS A 404 29.43 -2.53 21.65
C LYS A 404 28.85 -3.59 20.70
N ARG A 405 27.73 -4.20 21.10
CA ARG A 405 27.03 -5.19 20.25
C ARG A 405 26.47 -4.56 19.00
N PHE A 406 25.87 -3.37 19.12
CA PHE A 406 25.33 -2.61 18.01
C PHE A 406 26.40 -2.29 16.97
N LEU A 407 27.57 -1.79 17.39
CA LEU A 407 28.68 -1.49 16.48
C LEU A 407 29.18 -2.73 15.72
N LEU A 408 29.26 -3.89 16.39
CA LEU A 408 29.65 -5.14 15.75
C LEU A 408 28.61 -5.60 14.72
N ILE A 409 27.32 -5.57 15.07
CA ILE A 409 26.23 -5.94 14.16
C ILE A 409 26.13 -4.95 13.00
N LEU A 410 26.32 -3.65 13.29
CA LEU A 410 26.32 -2.59 12.28
C LEU A 410 27.48 -2.77 11.30
N ALA A 411 28.67 -3.17 11.75
CA ALA A 411 29.78 -3.47 10.85
C ALA A 411 29.46 -4.61 9.88
N VAL A 412 28.84 -5.69 10.36
CA VAL A 412 28.37 -6.81 9.51
C VAL A 412 27.29 -6.33 8.54
N PHE A 413 26.35 -5.52 9.01
CA PHE A 413 25.29 -4.95 8.16
C PHE A 413 25.87 -4.01 7.08
N LEU A 414 26.84 -3.16 7.41
CA LEU A 414 27.51 -2.30 6.45
C LEU A 414 28.29 -3.11 5.42
N LEU A 415 28.94 -4.20 5.83
CA LEU A 415 29.58 -5.12 4.89
C LEU A 415 28.54 -5.72 3.93
N LEU A 416 27.40 -6.18 4.43
CA LEU A 416 26.29 -6.67 3.61
C LEU A 416 25.78 -5.60 2.62
N VAL A 417 25.61 -4.36 3.08
CA VAL A 417 25.19 -3.22 2.24
C VAL A 417 26.23 -2.98 1.15
N VAL A 418 27.52 -2.91 1.48
CA VAL A 418 28.59 -2.69 0.50
C VAL A 418 28.67 -3.84 -0.51
N SER A 419 28.66 -5.10 -0.06
CA SER A 419 28.69 -6.27 -0.93
C SER A 419 27.48 -6.32 -1.88
N THR A 420 26.29 -6.00 -1.37
CA THR A 420 25.07 -5.93 -2.17
C THR A 420 25.11 -4.76 -3.15
N GLY A 421 25.68 -3.61 -2.75
CA GLY A 421 25.86 -2.46 -3.62
C GLY A 421 26.83 -2.74 -4.78
N VAL A 422 27.96 -3.40 -4.48
CA VAL A 422 28.92 -3.85 -5.51
C VAL A 422 28.27 -4.84 -6.46
N TYR A 423 27.49 -5.79 -5.94
CA TYR A 423 26.73 -6.74 -6.75
C TYR A 423 25.78 -6.03 -7.73
N VAL A 424 25.02 -5.03 -7.26
CA VAL A 424 24.14 -4.24 -8.14
C VAL A 424 24.93 -3.51 -9.22
N SER A 425 26.05 -2.88 -8.88
CA SER A 425 26.84 -2.11 -9.86
C SER A 425 27.57 -2.98 -10.88
N VAL A 426 28.09 -4.14 -10.46
CA VAL A 426 28.96 -4.98 -11.29
C VAL A 426 28.17 -6.07 -12.00
N VAL A 427 27.24 -6.74 -11.31
CA VAL A 427 26.55 -7.92 -11.82
C VAL A 427 25.24 -7.55 -12.52
N CYS A 428 24.45 -6.64 -11.93
CA CYS A 428 23.20 -6.20 -12.56
C CYS A 428 23.40 -5.17 -13.68
N GLY A 429 24.63 -4.65 -13.86
CA GLY A 429 24.94 -3.63 -14.86
C GLY A 429 24.22 -2.29 -14.63
N GLU A 430 23.64 -2.08 -13.45
CA GLU A 430 22.91 -0.85 -13.14
C GLU A 430 23.89 0.25 -12.68
N SER A 431 24.32 1.08 -13.63
CA SER A 431 25.10 2.28 -13.31
C SER A 431 24.19 3.36 -12.71
N ARG A 432 24.37 3.63 -11.40
CA ARG A 432 23.68 4.70 -10.67
C ARG A 432 24.61 5.90 -10.47
N SER A 433 24.06 7.11 -10.55
CA SER A 433 24.84 8.35 -10.36
C SER A 433 25.48 8.43 -8.96
N PRO A 434 26.64 9.09 -8.79
CA PRO A 434 27.26 9.29 -7.48
C PRO A 434 26.33 9.92 -6.43
N LEU A 435 25.45 10.85 -6.85
CA LEU A 435 24.45 11.48 -5.99
C LEU A 435 23.46 10.46 -5.38
N TRP A 436 23.13 9.40 -6.13
CA TRP A 436 22.25 8.35 -5.64
C TRP A 436 22.92 7.56 -4.50
N TRP A 437 24.20 7.20 -4.66
CA TRP A 437 24.98 6.56 -3.60
C TRP A 437 25.19 7.49 -2.39
N ALA A 438 25.35 8.79 -2.61
CA ALA A 438 25.39 9.76 -1.52
C ALA A 438 24.08 9.76 -0.70
N GLY A 439 22.92 9.66 -1.35
CA GLY A 439 21.62 9.52 -0.68
C GLY A 439 21.50 8.25 0.16
N VAL A 440 21.95 7.12 -0.38
CA VAL A 440 22.04 5.83 0.34
C VAL A 440 22.85 5.97 1.64
N ILE A 441 24.08 6.52 1.51
CA ILE A 441 25.01 6.68 2.63
C ILE A 441 24.43 7.65 3.66
N ALA A 442 23.87 8.78 3.20
CA ALA A 442 23.28 9.81 4.06
C ALA A 442 22.15 9.25 4.94
N GLY A 443 21.28 8.38 4.42
CA GLY A 443 20.20 7.78 5.20
C GLY A 443 20.71 6.92 6.36
N GLY A 444 21.71 6.07 6.10
CA GLY A 444 22.31 5.21 7.12
C GLY A 444 23.12 6.00 8.15
N THR A 445 23.94 6.95 7.70
CA THR A 445 24.76 7.79 8.59
C THR A 445 23.91 8.70 9.45
N ALA A 446 22.84 9.29 8.91
CA ALA A 446 21.91 10.11 9.68
C ALA A 446 21.23 9.29 10.80
N MET A 447 20.81 8.05 10.51
CA MET A 447 20.20 7.19 11.52
C MET A 447 21.21 6.78 12.61
N ALA A 448 22.42 6.38 12.21
CA ALA A 448 23.48 6.03 13.17
C ALA A 448 23.88 7.24 14.04
N ALA A 449 24.02 8.42 13.44
CA ALA A 449 24.30 9.66 14.15
C ALA A 449 23.18 10.03 15.14
N LEU A 450 21.92 9.84 14.78
CA LEU A 450 20.78 10.06 15.68
C LEU A 450 20.81 9.10 16.89
N ILE A 451 21.14 7.82 16.67
CA ILE A 451 21.29 6.83 17.76
C ILE A 451 22.43 7.24 18.69
N LEU A 452 23.59 7.65 18.15
CA LEU A 452 24.73 8.11 18.94
C LEU A 452 24.44 9.41 19.70
N LEU A 453 23.74 10.36 19.06
CA LEU A 453 23.34 11.63 19.71
C LEU A 453 22.36 11.37 20.87
N THR A 454 21.43 10.44 20.68
CA THR A 454 20.43 10.09 21.71
C THR A 454 21.01 9.24 22.84
N LEU A 455 22.20 8.65 22.66
CA LEU A 455 22.99 8.09 23.76
C LEU A 455 23.46 9.18 24.74
N VAL A 456 23.89 10.32 24.21
CA VAL A 456 24.39 11.45 25.01
C VAL A 456 23.22 12.26 25.57
N TRP A 457 22.20 12.51 24.76
CA TRP A 457 21.00 13.28 25.12
C TRP A 457 19.72 12.46 24.91
N PRO A 458 19.33 11.59 25.87
CA PRO A 458 18.19 10.68 25.73
C PRO A 458 16.86 11.44 25.84
N ARG A 459 16.45 12.07 24.74
CA ARG A 459 15.19 12.83 24.64
C ARG A 459 14.19 12.09 23.74
N PRO A 460 12.99 11.73 24.23
CA PRO A 460 11.96 11.07 23.41
C PRO A 460 11.57 11.85 22.16
N ARG A 461 11.53 13.18 22.24
CA ARG A 461 11.24 14.06 21.10
C ARG A 461 12.32 13.98 20.03
N LEU A 462 13.59 13.89 20.43
CA LEU A 462 14.73 13.87 19.50
C LEU A 462 14.73 12.56 18.70
N ILE A 463 14.63 11.41 19.35
CA ILE A 463 14.62 10.12 18.65
C ILE A 463 13.33 9.94 17.84
N GLY A 464 12.16 10.22 18.41
CA GLY A 464 10.87 10.01 17.74
C GLY A 464 10.72 10.89 16.49
N TYR A 465 10.90 12.20 16.63
CA TYR A 465 10.76 13.11 15.48
C TYR A 465 11.94 12.99 14.50
N GLY A 466 13.15 12.73 15.00
CA GLY A 466 14.33 12.51 14.15
C GLY A 466 14.19 11.27 13.27
N THR A 467 13.78 10.13 13.85
CA THR A 467 13.55 8.90 13.10
C THR A 467 12.39 9.05 12.12
N ALA A 468 11.32 9.74 12.50
CA ALA A 468 10.21 10.05 11.60
C ALA A 468 10.66 10.89 10.39
N LEU A 469 11.48 11.93 10.62
CA LEU A 469 12.01 12.78 9.57
C LEU A 469 12.95 12.01 8.62
N ILE A 470 13.91 11.26 9.16
CA ILE A 470 14.84 10.45 8.35
C ILE A 470 14.07 9.42 7.52
N GLY A 471 13.09 8.74 8.13
CA GLY A 471 12.26 7.77 7.41
C GLY A 471 11.35 8.41 6.36
N PHE A 472 10.78 9.59 6.63
CA PHE A 472 10.03 10.36 5.62
C PHE A 472 10.90 10.72 4.42
N LEU A 473 12.09 11.30 4.66
CA LEU A 473 13.02 11.69 3.59
C LEU A 473 13.47 10.46 2.79
N TRP A 474 13.79 9.36 3.48
CA TRP A 474 14.13 8.10 2.83
C TRP A 474 13.00 7.58 1.94
N SER A 475 11.78 7.48 2.45
CA SER A 475 10.62 7.00 1.70
C SER A 475 10.24 7.94 0.54
N ALA A 476 10.30 9.26 0.75
CA ALA A 476 10.03 10.25 -0.29
C ALA A 476 11.01 10.12 -1.46
N TRP A 477 12.29 9.88 -1.17
CA TRP A 477 13.32 9.64 -2.19
C TRP A 477 13.16 8.27 -2.86
N THR A 478 12.97 7.21 -2.06
CA THR A 478 12.82 5.81 -2.47
C THR A 478 11.62 5.61 -3.39
N PHE A 479 10.47 6.18 -3.03
CA PHE A 479 9.21 6.04 -3.75
C PHE A 479 8.92 7.22 -4.69
N GLN A 480 9.90 8.10 -4.93
CA GLN A 480 9.78 9.20 -5.89
C GLN A 480 9.23 8.74 -7.25
N PRO A 481 9.64 7.60 -7.84
CA PRO A 481 9.13 7.15 -9.14
C PRO A 481 7.63 6.81 -9.17
N PHE A 482 7.05 6.50 -8.01
CA PHE A 482 5.63 6.12 -7.87
C PHE A 482 4.76 7.29 -7.42
N THR A 483 5.36 8.31 -6.81
CA THR A 483 4.67 9.43 -6.16
C THR A 483 4.71 10.73 -6.96
N GLN A 484 5.24 10.69 -8.19
CA GLN A 484 5.25 11.83 -9.10
C GLN A 484 3.81 12.29 -9.38
N SER A 485 3.61 13.60 -9.35
CA SER A 485 2.33 14.22 -9.68
C SER A 485 2.21 14.44 -11.19
N THR A 486 1.07 14.09 -11.78
CA THR A 486 0.80 14.32 -13.20
C THR A 486 0.18 15.71 -13.43
N PRO A 487 0.67 16.54 -14.36
CA PRO A 487 0.03 17.81 -14.73
C PRO A 487 -1.43 17.62 -15.14
N LEU A 488 -2.33 18.53 -14.75
CA LEU A 488 -3.76 18.39 -15.07
C LEU A 488 -4.07 18.42 -16.58
N SER A 489 -3.18 19.00 -17.39
CA SER A 489 -3.24 18.95 -18.86
C SER A 489 -3.02 17.54 -19.42
N GLU A 490 -2.27 16.68 -18.71
CA GLU A 490 -1.99 15.30 -19.14
C GLU A 490 -3.02 14.29 -18.62
N VAL A 491 -3.87 14.69 -17.66
CA VAL A 491 -4.88 13.81 -17.05
C VAL A 491 -6.13 13.75 -17.92
N PHE A 492 -6.17 12.77 -18.82
CA PHE A 492 -7.28 12.53 -19.75
C PHE A 492 -7.70 13.84 -20.45
N PRO A 493 -6.80 14.45 -21.25
CA PRO A 493 -7.12 15.67 -21.98
C PRO A 493 -8.22 15.41 -23.00
N GLU A 494 -9.05 16.43 -23.23
CA GLU A 494 -9.95 16.42 -24.37
C GLU A 494 -9.17 16.74 -25.65
N THR A 495 -9.15 15.78 -26.56
CA THR A 495 -8.59 15.91 -27.90
C THR A 495 -9.69 16.08 -28.94
N LEU A 496 -9.34 16.50 -30.16
CA LEU A 496 -10.28 16.62 -31.26
C LEU A 496 -11.00 15.29 -31.50
N PHE A 497 -10.25 14.17 -31.49
CA PHE A 497 -10.82 12.83 -31.57
C PHE A 497 -11.86 12.58 -30.48
N THR A 498 -11.53 12.80 -29.20
CA THR A 498 -12.47 12.51 -28.10
C THR A 498 -13.70 13.41 -28.14
N ARG A 499 -13.57 14.67 -28.57
CA ARG A 499 -14.70 15.58 -28.71
C ARG A 499 -15.62 15.15 -29.86
N ALA A 500 -15.06 15.00 -31.06
CA ALA A 500 -15.81 14.63 -32.26
C ALA A 500 -16.51 13.26 -32.09
N THR A 501 -15.84 12.30 -31.46
CA THR A 501 -16.41 10.97 -31.22
C THR A 501 -17.54 11.01 -30.19
N ARG A 502 -17.40 11.82 -29.13
CA ARG A 502 -18.47 12.01 -28.13
C ARG A 502 -19.69 12.67 -28.76
N GLU A 503 -19.49 13.69 -29.59
CA GLU A 503 -20.57 14.40 -30.30
C GLU A 503 -21.27 13.53 -31.33
N ALA A 504 -20.54 12.63 -32.01
CA ALA A 504 -21.12 11.66 -32.94
C ALA A 504 -22.05 10.65 -32.26
N GLY A 505 -21.96 10.46 -30.94
CA GLY A 505 -22.86 9.59 -30.17
C GLY A 505 -22.76 8.09 -30.48
N GLY A 506 -21.77 7.68 -31.27
CA GLY A 506 -21.55 6.29 -31.68
C GLY A 506 -20.66 5.49 -30.72
N ARG A 507 -20.53 4.19 -31.00
CA ARG A 507 -19.60 3.31 -30.30
C ARG A 507 -18.30 3.17 -31.10
N VAL A 508 -17.16 3.32 -30.43
CA VAL A 508 -15.84 3.11 -31.04
C VAL A 508 -15.54 1.62 -31.15
N ALA A 509 -15.34 1.16 -32.38
CA ALA A 509 -14.91 -0.17 -32.75
C ALA A 509 -13.68 -0.08 -33.68
N GLY A 510 -12.95 -1.18 -33.88
CA GLY A 510 -11.74 -1.16 -34.70
C GLY A 510 -10.74 -2.25 -34.34
N THR A 511 -9.46 -1.89 -34.23
CA THR A 511 -8.37 -2.83 -33.97
C THR A 511 -8.18 -3.12 -32.49
N GLU A 512 -7.40 -4.16 -32.17
CA GLU A 512 -7.09 -4.54 -30.78
C GLU A 512 -6.30 -3.48 -30.00
N ASN A 513 -5.73 -2.47 -30.68
CA ASN A 513 -5.07 -1.33 -30.04
C ASN A 513 -6.02 -0.53 -29.13
N LEU A 514 -7.34 -0.59 -29.38
CA LEU A 514 -8.35 0.04 -28.51
C LEU A 514 -8.36 -0.52 -27.09
N ASN A 515 -7.79 -1.70 -26.83
CA ASN A 515 -7.59 -2.18 -25.45
C ASN A 515 -6.64 -1.29 -24.64
N ARG A 516 -5.87 -0.41 -25.28
CA ARG A 516 -5.01 0.57 -24.59
C ARG A 516 -5.69 1.91 -24.39
N TRP A 517 -6.95 2.08 -24.85
CA TRP A 517 -7.63 3.37 -24.90
C TRP A 517 -8.76 3.43 -23.85
N PRO A 518 -8.53 4.05 -22.69
CA PRO A 518 -9.56 4.24 -21.65
C PRO A 518 -10.56 5.37 -22.00
N LEU A 519 -11.35 5.20 -23.07
CA LEU A 519 -12.29 6.21 -23.57
C LEU A 519 -13.51 6.45 -22.67
N SER A 520 -13.80 5.53 -21.74
CA SER A 520 -14.93 5.60 -20.81
C SER A 520 -14.92 6.85 -19.92
N VAL A 521 -13.73 7.39 -19.62
CA VAL A 521 -13.58 8.65 -18.86
C VAL A 521 -14.26 9.83 -19.55
N HIS A 522 -14.31 9.81 -20.89
CA HIS A 522 -14.96 10.82 -21.71
C HIS A 522 -16.41 10.48 -22.04
N GLY A 523 -16.99 9.44 -21.45
CA GLY A 523 -18.35 8.98 -21.76
C GLY A 523 -18.49 8.42 -23.17
N ILE A 524 -17.39 7.99 -23.79
CA ILE A 524 -17.41 7.39 -25.13
C ILE A 524 -17.55 5.87 -24.97
N ALA A 525 -18.58 5.30 -25.58
CA ALA A 525 -18.77 3.86 -25.61
C ALA A 525 -17.75 3.22 -26.56
N GLN A 526 -17.16 2.10 -26.15
CA GLN A 526 -16.23 1.32 -26.93
C GLN A 526 -16.56 -0.16 -26.87
N VAL A 527 -16.15 -0.89 -27.91
CA VAL A 527 -16.31 -2.35 -27.97
C VAL A 527 -15.28 -3.04 -27.08
N TYR A 528 -14.11 -2.45 -26.86
CA TYR A 528 -12.99 -3.06 -26.13
C TYR A 528 -13.04 -2.79 -24.62
N ASN A 529 -12.35 -3.62 -23.83
CA ASN A 529 -12.21 -3.43 -22.39
C ASN A 529 -10.74 -3.20 -22.02
N PRO A 530 -10.33 -1.94 -21.79
CA PRO A 530 -8.99 -1.62 -21.33
C PRO A 530 -8.65 -2.20 -19.95
N GLY A 531 -9.66 -2.46 -19.11
CA GLY A 531 -9.50 -3.08 -17.81
C GLY A 531 -9.10 -4.56 -17.83
N GLY A 532 -8.93 -5.16 -19.01
CA GLY A 532 -8.34 -6.49 -19.21
C GLY A 532 -9.26 -7.67 -18.89
N VAL A 533 -10.36 -7.48 -18.15
CA VAL A 533 -11.29 -8.58 -17.84
C VAL A 533 -12.30 -8.75 -18.97
N THR A 534 -12.36 -9.97 -19.52
CA THR A 534 -13.28 -10.33 -20.60
C THR A 534 -14.40 -11.21 -20.07
N LEU A 535 -15.65 -10.83 -20.28
CA LEU A 535 -16.81 -11.68 -19.97
C LEU A 535 -17.00 -12.75 -21.05
N LYS A 536 -17.54 -13.92 -20.71
CA LYS A 536 -17.80 -15.04 -21.64
C LYS A 536 -18.63 -14.60 -22.84
N ARG A 537 -19.73 -13.90 -22.61
CA ARG A 537 -20.58 -13.34 -23.68
C ARG A 537 -19.80 -12.43 -24.64
N TYR A 538 -18.84 -11.67 -24.10
CA TYR A 538 -18.02 -10.75 -24.89
C TYR A 538 -16.93 -11.49 -25.66
N ALA A 539 -16.34 -12.54 -25.09
CA ALA A 539 -15.43 -13.43 -25.81
C ALA A 539 -16.12 -14.10 -26.99
N VAL A 540 -17.31 -14.66 -26.79
CA VAL A 540 -18.13 -15.26 -27.85
C VAL A 540 -18.47 -14.22 -28.92
N PHE A 541 -18.86 -13.01 -28.51
CA PHE A 541 -19.10 -11.91 -29.45
C PHE A 541 -17.84 -11.57 -30.25
N LYS A 542 -16.66 -11.45 -29.62
CA LYS A 542 -15.38 -11.20 -30.30
C LYS A 542 -15.02 -12.27 -31.31
N GLU A 543 -15.25 -13.53 -30.98
CA GLU A 543 -15.01 -14.65 -31.89
C GLU A 543 -15.92 -14.58 -33.11
N ARG A 544 -17.22 -14.26 -32.90
CA ARG A 544 -18.17 -14.02 -34.00
C ARG A 544 -17.80 -12.78 -34.82
N LEU A 545 -17.34 -11.70 -34.19
CA LEU A 545 -16.91 -10.47 -34.87
C LEU A 545 -15.73 -10.74 -35.82
N ARG A 546 -14.79 -11.61 -35.41
CA ARG A 546 -13.66 -12.03 -36.27
C ARG A 546 -14.13 -12.82 -37.49
N GLN A 547 -15.20 -13.62 -37.36
CA GLN A 547 -15.80 -14.36 -38.46
C GLN A 547 -16.71 -13.48 -39.36
N TYR A 548 -17.41 -12.50 -38.75
CA TYR A 548 -18.39 -11.64 -39.40
C TYR A 548 -18.14 -10.16 -39.02
N PRO A 549 -17.20 -9.47 -39.70
CA PRO A 549 -16.80 -8.10 -39.35
C PRO A 549 -17.93 -7.07 -39.41
N LEU A 550 -18.98 -7.34 -40.18
CA LEU A 550 -20.16 -6.45 -40.30
C LEU A 550 -20.98 -6.33 -39.01
N LEU A 551 -20.80 -7.24 -38.03
CA LEU A 551 -21.43 -7.16 -36.71
C LEU A 551 -20.93 -5.98 -35.85
N ALA A 552 -19.86 -5.29 -36.28
CA ALA A 552 -19.31 -4.11 -35.60
C ALA A 552 -20.00 -2.79 -35.98
N ARG A 553 -20.85 -2.81 -37.03
CA ARG A 553 -21.69 -1.67 -37.46
C ARG A 553 -23.01 -1.71 -36.74
#